data_AF-A0A1G4K2J6-F1
#
_entry.id   AF-A0A1G4K2J6-F1
#
_cell.length_a   1.000
_cell.length_b   1.000
_cell.length_c   1.000
_cell.angle_alpha   90.00
_cell.angle_beta   90.00
_cell.angle_gamma   90.00
#
_symmetry.space_group_name_H-M   'P 1'
#
loop_
_entity.id
_entity.type
_entity.pdbx_description
1 polymer ?
#
loop_
_entity_poly.entity_id
_entity_poly.type
_entity_poly.pdbx_seq_one_letter_code
_entity_poly.pdbx_strand_id
1 'polypeptide(L)'
;MALSNTIRTHVFGFGVLRENDCSFWPLELIIKIMSLVQYLVIYNFWSYKTWLVRQSVESKFALHVIGIAGRICLWCPILGKHLASSLDTSVACIKCKVVPRMNDFEQFLETLFQLLLVELTFKGNNIRIIRTGEPFEFDHTDTTLMMANHRSIMDYTLLNFLAQDHILAGKQELSWSCFYQLLNFPLTIPFKFISWGSISNMPSVRFLSRIVLRDENAAVSSNDIMNILQKRGNHTLALFPEVNVMTPELRLVQRKLTKESYMPVLNNVLYPRFKNFTSSIRCFARLQHVEKLHRDRYLRKAFIRANGMVSKLRHSRTKVGATELAQISLFLGADEIAGDSIQVNSTPRALRNINKLNPFLWDFTILYYRAKCSSGKEHAHVHKLELYRLDDGESHYQLEQITPSFLQLLSHKFLKSPIIVRIHVKKHPLANLTRLSERKLESWLENAWIEKDSLIDSMQKNVKIN
;
A
#
# COMPACT_ATOMS: atom_id res chain seq x y z
N MET A 1 -8.22 -13.11 13.94
CA MET A 1 -8.64 -14.01 12.83
C MET A 1 -7.58 -15.07 12.64
N ALA A 2 -7.95 -16.33 12.43
CA ALA A 2 -6.97 -17.36 12.12
C ALA A 2 -6.37 -17.07 10.73
N LEU A 3 -5.09 -16.68 10.69
CA LEU A 3 -4.29 -16.41 9.48
C LEU A 3 -4.54 -17.42 8.34
N SER A 4 -4.78 -18.69 8.72
CA SER A 4 -5.15 -19.80 7.85
C SER A 4 -6.37 -19.50 6.95
N ASN A 5 -7.43 -18.88 7.49
CA ASN A 5 -8.62 -18.57 6.71
C ASN A 5 -8.34 -17.47 5.68
N THR A 6 -7.58 -16.44 6.06
CA THR A 6 -7.16 -15.36 5.16
C THR A 6 -6.26 -15.88 4.02
N ILE A 7 -5.33 -16.79 4.34
CA ILE A 7 -4.48 -17.44 3.35
C ILE A 7 -5.34 -18.29 2.41
N ARG A 8 -6.27 -19.08 2.96
CA ARG A 8 -7.16 -19.93 2.16
C ARG A 8 -8.03 -19.13 1.20
N THR A 9 -8.58 -17.99 1.63
CA THR A 9 -9.46 -17.17 0.80
C THR A 9 -8.69 -16.34 -0.24
N HIS A 10 -7.63 -15.65 0.18
CA HIS A 10 -6.97 -14.67 -0.69
C HIS A 10 -5.77 -15.21 -1.47
N VAL A 11 -5.11 -16.27 -0.99
CA VAL A 11 -3.99 -16.89 -1.72
C VAL A 11 -4.51 -18.03 -2.58
N PHE A 12 -5.18 -19.01 -1.98
CA PHE A 12 -5.63 -20.21 -2.70
C PHE A 12 -6.93 -19.99 -3.46
N GLY A 13 -7.91 -19.34 -2.83
CA GLY A 13 -9.25 -19.17 -3.38
C GLY A 13 -10.08 -20.45 -3.30
N PHE A 14 -11.40 -20.31 -3.23
CA PHE A 14 -12.31 -21.46 -3.30
C PHE A 14 -12.42 -21.93 -4.77
N GLY A 15 -12.26 -23.23 -5.01
CA GLY A 15 -12.65 -23.87 -6.28
C GLY A 15 -11.58 -24.03 -7.38
N VAL A 16 -10.36 -23.50 -7.24
CA VAL A 16 -9.31 -23.61 -8.28
C VAL A 16 -8.98 -25.07 -8.64
N LEU A 17 -9.07 -25.97 -7.66
CA LEU A 17 -8.77 -27.40 -7.86
C LEU A 17 -9.93 -28.19 -8.48
N ARG A 18 -11.15 -27.63 -8.57
CA ARG A 18 -12.36 -28.37 -8.93
C ARG A 18 -12.84 -28.13 -10.37
N GLU A 19 -12.32 -27.10 -11.06
CA GLU A 19 -12.80 -26.70 -12.40
C GLU A 19 -11.99 -27.27 -13.58
N ASN A 20 -10.84 -27.92 -13.33
CA ASN A 20 -9.84 -28.22 -14.37
C ASN A 20 -9.54 -29.73 -14.52
N ASP A 21 -9.94 -30.30 -15.66
CA ASP A 21 -9.76 -31.72 -16.03
C ASP A 21 -8.41 -32.04 -16.71
N CYS A 22 -7.47 -31.09 -16.80
CA CYS A 22 -6.18 -31.30 -17.49
C CYS A 22 -5.08 -31.81 -16.55
N SER A 23 -4.22 -32.74 -16.99
CA SER A 23 -3.19 -33.34 -16.13
C SER A 23 -1.89 -32.51 -15.97
N PHE A 24 -1.62 -31.54 -16.86
CA PHE A 24 -0.31 -30.84 -16.93
C PHE A 24 -0.27 -29.40 -16.38
N TRP A 25 -1.42 -28.76 -16.13
CA TRP A 25 -1.45 -27.40 -15.55
C TRP A 25 -0.82 -27.27 -14.15
N PRO A 26 -0.86 -28.27 -13.23
CA PRO A 26 -0.29 -28.08 -11.90
C PRO A 26 1.23 -27.91 -11.97
N LEU A 27 1.91 -28.57 -12.93
CA LEU A 27 3.36 -28.49 -13.07
C LEU A 27 3.81 -27.10 -13.53
N GLU A 28 3.14 -26.50 -14.53
CA GLU A 28 3.41 -25.12 -14.95
C GLU A 28 3.15 -24.13 -13.82
N LEU A 29 2.05 -24.31 -13.07
CA LEU A 29 1.75 -23.46 -11.91
C LEU A 29 2.82 -23.58 -10.82
N ILE A 30 3.25 -24.80 -10.51
CA ILE A 30 4.32 -25.06 -9.52
C ILE A 30 5.61 -24.36 -9.94
N ILE A 31 6.02 -24.47 -11.22
CA ILE A 31 7.22 -23.79 -11.72
C ILE A 31 7.12 -22.27 -11.55
N LYS A 32 5.97 -21.66 -11.87
CA LYS A 32 5.73 -20.23 -11.68
C LYS A 32 5.76 -19.81 -10.21
N ILE A 33 5.19 -20.62 -9.32
CA ILE A 33 5.24 -20.36 -7.87
C ILE A 33 6.68 -20.50 -7.37
N MET A 34 7.41 -21.53 -7.79
CA MET A 34 8.80 -21.74 -7.41
C MET A 34 9.70 -20.59 -7.85
N SER A 35 9.51 -20.06 -9.06
CA SER A 35 10.28 -18.89 -9.52
C SER A 35 10.00 -17.65 -8.67
N LEU A 36 8.73 -17.36 -8.35
CA LEU A 36 8.35 -16.28 -7.45
C LEU A 36 8.95 -16.44 -6.04
N VAL A 37 8.92 -17.66 -5.49
CA VAL A 37 9.51 -17.97 -4.17
C VAL A 37 11.03 -17.78 -4.21
N GLN A 38 11.70 -18.22 -5.27
CA GLN A 38 13.14 -18.01 -5.45
C GLN A 38 13.50 -16.52 -5.43
N TYR A 39 12.76 -15.69 -6.16
CA TYR A 39 12.95 -14.23 -6.14
C TYR A 39 12.73 -13.63 -4.74
N LEU A 40 11.69 -14.08 -4.03
CA LEU A 40 11.44 -13.65 -2.65
C LEU A 40 12.61 -14.01 -1.72
N VAL A 41 13.18 -15.20 -1.83
CA VAL A 41 14.34 -15.63 -1.04
C VAL A 41 15.55 -14.76 -1.35
N ILE A 42 15.86 -14.55 -2.64
CA ILE A 42 16.99 -13.70 -3.07
C ILE A 42 16.82 -12.27 -2.53
N TYR A 43 15.63 -11.69 -2.65
CA TYR A 43 15.36 -10.34 -2.14
C TYR A 43 15.51 -10.26 -0.61
N ASN A 44 14.93 -11.19 0.14
CA ASN A 44 15.01 -11.15 1.61
C ASN A 44 16.46 -11.33 2.08
N PHE A 45 17.24 -12.18 1.41
CA PHE A 45 18.67 -12.34 1.68
C PHE A 45 19.44 -11.04 1.42
N TRP A 46 19.18 -10.36 0.29
CA TRP A 46 19.80 -9.08 -0.02
C TRP A 46 19.39 -7.96 0.94
N SER A 47 18.11 -7.87 1.28
CA SER A 47 17.56 -6.89 2.23
C SER A 47 18.07 -7.13 3.67
N TYR A 48 18.36 -8.39 4.02
CA TYR A 48 19.05 -8.74 5.26
C TYR A 48 20.51 -8.27 5.26
N LYS A 49 21.27 -8.56 4.20
CA LYS A 49 22.65 -8.07 4.03
C LYS A 49 22.75 -6.54 4.06
N THR A 50 21.87 -5.86 3.32
CA THR A 50 21.81 -4.39 3.28
C THR A 50 21.53 -3.80 4.66
N TRP A 51 20.63 -4.42 5.41
CA TRP A 51 20.35 -4.02 6.79
C TRP A 51 21.55 -4.24 7.72
N LEU A 52 22.26 -5.37 7.62
CA LEU A 52 23.47 -5.60 8.41
C LEU A 52 24.53 -4.52 8.16
N VAL A 53 24.85 -4.25 6.89
CA VAL A 53 25.81 -3.20 6.51
C VAL A 53 25.37 -1.82 7.03
N ARG A 54 24.07 -1.52 6.97
CA ARG A 54 23.52 -0.28 7.50
C ARG A 54 23.68 -0.19 9.02
N GLN A 55 23.37 -1.26 9.76
CA GLN A 55 23.54 -1.28 11.22
C GLN A 55 25.01 -1.12 11.63
N SER A 56 25.95 -1.68 10.85
CA SER A 56 27.38 -1.51 11.09
C SER A 56 27.87 -0.06 10.95
N VAL A 57 27.14 0.79 10.23
CA VAL A 57 27.56 2.18 9.97
C VAL A 57 26.71 3.21 10.72
N GLU A 58 25.46 2.89 11.04
CA GLU A 58 24.52 3.82 11.67
C GLU A 58 24.30 3.57 13.16
N SER A 59 24.63 2.39 13.69
CA SER A 59 24.40 2.11 15.10
C SER A 59 25.37 2.91 15.99
N LYS A 60 24.84 3.46 17.08
CA LYS A 60 25.65 4.17 18.09
C LYS A 60 26.76 3.29 18.63
N PHE A 61 26.47 2.00 18.81
CA PHE A 61 27.45 1.01 19.25
C PHE A 61 28.57 0.84 18.23
N ALA A 62 28.25 0.64 16.94
CA ALA A 62 29.28 0.50 15.92
C ALA A 62 30.13 1.77 15.79
N LEU A 63 29.52 2.96 15.82
CA LEU A 63 30.26 4.23 15.84
C LEU A 63 31.18 4.34 17.07
N HIS A 64 30.74 3.85 18.24
CA HIS A 64 31.57 3.81 19.43
C HIS A 64 32.74 2.84 19.28
N VAL A 65 32.51 1.64 18.76
CA VAL A 65 33.56 0.64 18.46
C VAL A 65 34.56 1.18 17.45
N ILE A 66 34.09 1.81 16.37
CA ILE A 66 34.94 2.48 15.37
C ILE A 66 35.77 3.59 16.04
N GLY A 67 35.16 4.40 16.92
CA GLY A 67 35.87 5.44 17.66
C GLY A 67 36.88 4.91 18.68
N ILE A 68 36.67 3.73 19.26
CA ILE A 68 37.67 3.03 20.09
C ILE A 68 38.79 2.50 19.19
N ALA A 69 38.47 1.81 18.11
CA ALA A 69 39.44 1.27 17.16
C ALA A 69 40.32 2.37 16.57
N GLY A 70 39.75 3.51 16.19
CA GLY A 70 40.51 4.68 15.73
C GLY A 70 41.48 5.23 16.78
N ARG A 71 41.06 5.28 18.06
CA ARG A 71 41.93 5.68 19.17
C ARG A 71 43.06 4.68 19.43
N ILE A 72 42.79 3.38 19.33
CA ILE A 72 43.81 2.33 19.43
C ILE A 72 44.79 2.42 18.26
N CYS A 73 44.31 2.67 17.03
CA CYS A 73 45.18 2.86 15.88
C CYS A 73 46.16 4.02 16.11
N LEU A 74 45.73 5.13 16.71
CA LEU A 74 46.61 6.27 17.00
C LEU A 74 47.76 5.95 17.97
N TRP A 75 47.71 4.84 18.72
CA TRP A 75 48.81 4.40 19.57
C TRP A 75 49.97 3.78 18.78
N CYS A 76 49.76 3.41 17.50
CA CYS A 76 50.84 3.00 16.62
C CYS A 76 51.56 4.24 16.05
N PRO A 77 52.83 4.51 16.45
CA PRO A 77 53.48 5.81 16.24
C PRO A 77 53.77 6.17 14.77
N ILE A 78 53.75 5.21 13.85
CA ILE A 78 54.08 5.43 12.43
C ILE A 78 52.87 5.25 11.51
N LEU A 79 52.10 4.17 11.69
CA LEU A 79 50.96 3.82 10.83
C LEU A 79 49.60 4.31 11.37
N GLY A 80 49.55 4.74 12.62
CA GLY A 80 48.29 4.95 13.35
C GLY A 80 47.39 6.03 12.76
N LYS A 81 47.98 7.17 12.38
CA LYS A 81 47.23 8.27 11.73
C LYS A 81 46.65 7.86 10.38
N HIS A 82 47.41 7.09 9.59
CA HIS A 82 46.95 6.60 8.29
C HIS A 82 45.82 5.57 8.45
N LEU A 83 45.94 4.66 9.41
CA LEU A 83 44.90 3.66 9.68
C LEU A 83 43.60 4.28 10.20
N ALA A 84 43.68 5.24 11.13
CA ALA A 84 42.51 5.97 11.62
C ALA A 84 41.81 6.76 10.50
N SER A 85 42.57 7.50 9.68
CA SER A 85 42.03 8.21 8.52
C SER A 85 41.43 7.27 7.48
N SER A 86 42.05 6.10 7.25
CA SER A 86 41.54 5.08 6.34
C SER A 86 40.24 4.46 6.84
N LEU A 87 40.10 4.24 8.15
CA LEU A 87 38.86 3.75 8.77
C LEU A 87 37.72 4.76 8.60
N ASP A 88 37.94 6.03 8.92
CA ASP A 88 36.92 7.08 8.75
C ASP A 88 36.52 7.25 7.28
N THR A 89 37.50 7.21 6.38
CA THR A 89 37.27 7.25 4.92
C THR A 89 36.47 6.02 4.46
N SER A 90 36.77 4.84 5.01
CA SER A 90 36.04 3.60 4.69
C SER A 90 34.60 3.68 5.17
N VAL A 91 34.35 4.15 6.39
CA VAL A 91 32.99 4.32 6.94
C VAL A 91 32.22 5.35 6.12
N ALA A 92 32.83 6.47 5.75
CA ALA A 92 32.22 7.46 4.86
C ALA A 92 31.94 6.89 3.47
N CYS A 93 32.86 6.08 2.91
CA CYS A 93 32.67 5.40 1.63
C CYS A 93 31.51 4.40 1.69
N ILE A 94 31.43 3.59 2.75
CA ILE A 94 30.33 2.65 2.95
C ILE A 94 29.00 3.41 3.05
N LYS A 95 28.96 4.48 3.84
CA LYS A 95 27.75 5.30 4.04
C LYS A 95 27.28 6.01 2.77
N CYS A 96 28.21 6.59 2.01
CA CYS A 96 27.88 7.47 0.89
C CYS A 96 27.84 6.77 -0.47
N LYS A 97 28.51 5.62 -0.63
CA LYS A 97 28.57 4.89 -1.90
C LYS A 97 27.98 3.48 -1.82
N VAL A 98 28.37 2.69 -0.82
CA VAL A 98 27.97 1.27 -0.74
C VAL A 98 26.50 1.13 -0.34
N VAL A 99 26.09 1.77 0.76
CA VAL A 99 24.70 1.70 1.26
C VAL A 99 23.70 2.21 0.22
N PRO A 100 23.91 3.35 -0.46
CA PRO A 100 23.02 3.79 -1.55
C PRO A 100 22.92 2.76 -2.68
N ARG A 101 24.05 2.26 -3.20
CA ARG A 101 24.03 1.24 -4.27
C ARG A 101 23.32 -0.05 -3.86
N MET A 102 23.49 -0.49 -2.62
CA MET A 102 22.77 -1.66 -2.10
C MET A 102 21.25 -1.42 -2.04
N ASN A 103 20.82 -0.20 -1.68
CA ASN A 103 19.40 0.18 -1.70
C ASN A 103 18.86 0.27 -3.13
N ASP A 104 19.64 0.81 -4.07
CA ASP A 104 19.25 0.90 -5.48
C ASP A 104 19.05 -0.52 -6.06
N PHE A 105 19.93 -1.45 -5.70
CA PHE A 105 19.78 -2.86 -6.09
C PHE A 105 18.59 -3.54 -5.39
N GLU A 106 18.33 -3.24 -4.12
CA GLU A 106 17.12 -3.69 -3.43
C GLU A 106 15.86 -3.22 -4.18
N GLN A 107 15.84 -1.96 -4.60
CA GLN A 107 14.73 -1.35 -5.35
C GLN A 107 14.56 -1.91 -6.76
N PHE A 108 15.68 -2.25 -7.42
CA PHE A 108 15.70 -2.99 -8.67
C PHE A 108 15.05 -4.37 -8.52
N LEU A 109 15.44 -5.15 -7.49
CA LEU A 109 14.86 -6.47 -7.22
C LEU A 109 13.36 -6.40 -6.92
N GLU A 110 12.89 -5.37 -6.22
CA GLU A 110 11.45 -5.15 -5.98
C GLU A 110 10.70 -4.90 -7.28
N THR A 111 11.25 -4.02 -8.12
CA THR A 111 10.62 -3.68 -9.42
C THR A 111 10.56 -4.90 -10.32
N LEU A 112 11.65 -5.68 -10.36
CA LEU A 112 11.71 -6.93 -11.12
C LEU A 112 10.68 -7.95 -10.62
N PHE A 113 10.56 -8.13 -9.31
CA PHE A 113 9.55 -9.01 -8.72
C PHE A 113 8.13 -8.57 -9.10
N GLN A 114 7.84 -7.27 -9.03
CA GLN A 114 6.51 -6.75 -9.39
C GLN A 114 6.22 -6.92 -10.88
N LEU A 115 7.18 -6.66 -11.77
CA LEU A 115 7.03 -6.89 -13.21
C LEU A 115 6.74 -8.35 -13.53
N LEU A 116 7.48 -9.27 -12.89
CA LEU A 116 7.27 -10.71 -13.06
C LEU A 116 5.90 -11.14 -12.52
N LEU A 117 5.48 -10.59 -11.36
CA LEU A 117 4.17 -10.86 -10.79
C LEU A 117 3.04 -10.35 -11.70
N VAL A 118 3.19 -9.15 -12.26
CA VAL A 118 2.25 -8.55 -13.21
C VAL A 118 2.14 -9.38 -14.49
N GLU A 119 3.26 -9.81 -15.06
CA GLU A 119 3.28 -10.65 -16.26
C GLU A 119 2.59 -12.00 -16.03
N LEU A 120 2.88 -12.64 -14.91
CA LEU A 120 2.29 -13.93 -14.57
C LEU A 120 0.79 -13.85 -14.27
N THR A 121 0.29 -12.69 -13.85
CA THR A 121 -1.10 -12.52 -13.40
C THR A 121 -1.97 -11.79 -14.40
N PHE A 122 -1.66 -10.56 -14.81
CA PHE A 122 -2.57 -9.70 -15.57
C PHE A 122 -2.39 -9.71 -17.09
N LYS A 123 -1.27 -10.22 -17.60
CA LYS A 123 -0.94 -10.18 -19.04
C LYS A 123 -1.60 -11.30 -19.87
N GLY A 124 -2.56 -11.99 -19.28
CA GLY A 124 -3.27 -13.09 -19.90
C GLY A 124 -4.47 -12.67 -20.73
N ASN A 125 -4.75 -13.40 -21.81
CA ASN A 125 -5.94 -13.19 -22.65
C ASN A 125 -7.27 -13.36 -21.87
N ASN A 126 -7.25 -14.11 -20.76
CA ASN A 126 -8.43 -14.37 -19.93
C ASN A 126 -8.69 -13.27 -18.88
N ILE A 127 -7.87 -12.21 -18.82
CA ILE A 127 -8.11 -11.07 -17.96
C ILE A 127 -8.31 -9.82 -18.82
N ARG A 128 -9.46 -9.18 -18.66
CA ARG A 128 -9.80 -7.96 -19.39
C ARG A 128 -9.88 -6.78 -18.43
N ILE A 129 -9.08 -5.76 -18.67
CA ILE A 129 -9.06 -4.55 -17.85
C ILE A 129 -9.85 -3.46 -18.57
N ILE A 130 -10.93 -3.00 -17.96
CA ILE A 130 -11.80 -1.93 -18.48
C ILE A 130 -11.53 -0.68 -17.65
N ARG A 131 -10.95 0.35 -18.28
CA ARG A 131 -10.70 1.66 -17.67
C ARG A 131 -11.89 2.57 -17.95
N THR A 132 -12.36 3.28 -16.91
CA THR A 132 -13.47 4.24 -16.98
C THR A 132 -13.14 5.47 -16.16
N GLY A 133 -13.85 6.58 -16.41
CA GLY A 133 -13.61 7.84 -15.70
C GLY A 133 -12.62 8.73 -16.44
N GLU A 134 -11.78 9.43 -15.69
CA GLU A 134 -10.84 10.40 -16.25
C GLU A 134 -9.59 9.72 -16.85
N PRO A 135 -8.99 10.31 -17.91
CA PRO A 135 -7.75 9.80 -18.47
C PRO A 135 -6.66 9.86 -17.43
N PHE A 136 -5.96 8.74 -17.28
CA PHE A 136 -4.91 8.58 -16.29
C PHE A 136 -3.59 8.30 -16.99
N GLU A 137 -2.73 9.31 -17.00
CA GLU A 137 -1.40 9.25 -17.57
C GLU A 137 -0.38 9.56 -16.47
N PHE A 138 0.65 8.72 -16.40
CA PHE A 138 1.71 8.86 -15.43
C PHE A 138 2.83 9.73 -15.97
N ASP A 139 2.99 10.92 -15.40
CA ASP A 139 4.24 11.64 -15.54
C ASP A 139 5.30 10.97 -14.66
N HIS A 140 6.21 10.22 -15.28
CA HIS A 140 7.31 9.51 -14.64
C HIS A 140 8.37 10.42 -14.03
N THR A 141 8.11 11.72 -13.92
CA THR A 141 8.98 12.69 -13.27
C THR A 141 8.47 13.14 -11.92
N ASP A 142 7.17 13.02 -11.64
CA ASP A 142 6.54 13.71 -10.53
C ASP A 142 6.20 12.77 -9.37
N THR A 143 6.45 13.24 -8.13
CA THR A 143 6.00 12.51 -6.94
C THR A 143 4.47 12.49 -6.93
N THR A 144 3.89 11.30 -7.03
CA THR A 144 2.46 11.09 -7.23
C THR A 144 1.84 10.36 -6.04
N LEU A 145 0.66 10.80 -5.60
CA LEU A 145 -0.11 10.16 -4.54
C LEU A 145 -1.35 9.49 -5.13
N MET A 146 -1.61 8.25 -4.71
CA MET A 146 -2.78 7.49 -5.10
C MET A 146 -3.53 6.95 -3.91
N MET A 147 -4.80 6.74 -4.14
CA MET A 147 -5.70 6.16 -3.19
C MET A 147 -6.59 5.16 -3.91
N ALA A 148 -6.88 4.02 -3.28
CA ALA A 148 -7.76 3.01 -3.85
C ALA A 148 -8.60 2.34 -2.76
N ASN A 149 -9.76 1.82 -3.13
CA ASN A 149 -10.45 0.81 -2.31
C ASN A 149 -9.67 -0.51 -2.33
N HIS A 150 -9.88 -1.37 -1.33
CA HIS A 150 -9.14 -2.62 -1.20
C HIS A 150 -10.05 -3.86 -1.25
N ARG A 151 -10.17 -4.45 -2.44
CA ARG A 151 -11.04 -5.60 -2.74
C ARG A 151 -10.30 -6.92 -2.80
N SER A 152 -9.04 -6.91 -3.21
CA SER A 152 -8.21 -8.12 -3.28
C SER A 152 -6.77 -7.82 -2.93
N ILE A 153 -6.05 -8.82 -2.44
CA ILE A 153 -4.58 -8.74 -2.32
C ILE A 153 -3.91 -8.48 -3.68
N MET A 154 -4.61 -8.78 -4.78
CA MET A 154 -4.15 -8.52 -6.14
C MET A 154 -4.23 -7.05 -6.54
N ASP A 155 -4.87 -6.18 -5.74
CA ASP A 155 -4.88 -4.74 -5.96
C ASP A 155 -3.47 -4.15 -5.89
N TYR A 156 -2.60 -4.72 -5.05
CA TYR A 156 -1.19 -4.33 -4.97
C TYR A 156 -0.48 -4.53 -6.33
N THR A 157 -0.70 -5.68 -6.96
CA THR A 157 -0.13 -5.99 -8.26
C THR A 157 -0.81 -5.20 -9.38
N LEU A 158 -2.13 -5.00 -9.30
CA LEU A 158 -2.89 -4.24 -10.29
C LEU A 158 -2.44 -2.78 -10.35
N LEU A 159 -2.24 -2.12 -9.20
CA LEU A 159 -1.76 -0.74 -9.18
C LEU A 159 -0.32 -0.62 -9.67
N ASN A 160 0.54 -1.62 -9.42
CA ASN A 160 1.86 -1.68 -10.06
C ASN A 160 1.74 -1.82 -11.58
N PHE A 161 0.83 -2.67 -12.08
CA PHE A 161 0.56 -2.80 -13.51
C PHE A 161 0.14 -1.47 -14.13
N LEU A 162 -0.80 -0.74 -13.50
CA LEU A 162 -1.21 0.58 -13.98
C LEU A 162 -0.06 1.59 -13.98
N ALA A 163 0.79 1.58 -12.96
CA ALA A 163 1.96 2.46 -12.87
C ALA A 163 3.05 2.16 -13.92
N GLN A 164 3.13 0.91 -14.37
CA GLN A 164 4.18 0.41 -15.26
C GLN A 164 3.67 0.14 -16.69
N ASP A 165 2.42 0.53 -17.01
CA ASP A 165 1.73 0.21 -18.26
C ASP A 165 2.55 0.57 -19.51
N HIS A 166 3.25 1.71 -19.49
CA HIS A 166 4.12 2.18 -20.58
C HIS A 166 5.34 1.27 -20.87
N ILE A 167 5.88 0.55 -19.89
CA ILE A 167 6.99 -0.40 -20.08
C ILE A 167 6.48 -1.71 -20.70
N LEU A 168 5.26 -2.08 -20.32
CA LEU A 168 4.65 -3.34 -20.69
C LEU A 168 3.87 -3.23 -22.01
N ALA A 169 3.54 -2.01 -22.45
CA ALA A 169 2.90 -1.73 -23.73
C ALA A 169 3.76 -2.23 -24.90
N GLY A 170 3.29 -3.30 -25.55
CA GLY A 170 3.85 -3.80 -26.82
C GLY A 170 4.81 -4.98 -26.73
N LYS A 171 5.20 -5.47 -25.54
CA LYS A 171 6.06 -6.66 -25.42
C LYS A 171 5.29 -7.80 -24.75
N GLN A 172 4.88 -8.81 -25.52
CA GLN A 172 4.14 -9.98 -25.00
C GLN A 172 4.96 -10.86 -24.04
N GLU A 173 6.29 -10.75 -24.05
CA GLU A 173 7.19 -11.51 -23.17
C GLU A 173 8.29 -10.59 -22.60
N LEU A 174 8.59 -10.72 -21.31
CA LEU A 174 9.83 -10.21 -20.69
C LEU A 174 11.04 -10.93 -21.31
N SER A 175 11.43 -10.50 -22.51
CA SER A 175 12.65 -11.00 -23.14
C SER A 175 13.90 -10.51 -22.40
N TRP A 176 15.01 -11.22 -22.59
CA TRP A 176 16.35 -10.86 -22.08
C TRP A 176 16.75 -9.42 -22.44
N SER A 177 16.23 -8.88 -23.55
CA SER A 177 16.43 -7.48 -23.95
C SER A 177 15.74 -6.48 -23.00
N CYS A 178 14.57 -6.82 -22.46
CA CYS A 178 13.87 -6.03 -21.44
C CYS A 178 14.68 -6.03 -20.13
N PHE A 179 15.22 -7.20 -19.75
CA PHE A 179 16.10 -7.34 -18.59
C PHE A 179 17.38 -6.48 -18.71
N TYR A 180 18.04 -6.47 -19.87
CA TYR A 180 19.17 -5.57 -20.12
C TYR A 180 18.79 -4.09 -20.14
N GLN A 181 17.61 -3.73 -20.66
CA GLN A 181 17.11 -2.35 -20.58
C GLN A 181 16.85 -1.92 -19.12
N LEU A 182 16.29 -2.82 -18.31
CA LEU A 182 16.06 -2.63 -16.87
C LEU A 182 17.37 -2.51 -16.06
N LEU A 183 18.43 -3.22 -16.46
CA LEU A 183 19.76 -3.12 -15.83
C LEU A 183 20.49 -1.82 -16.18
N ASN A 184 20.27 -1.27 -17.37
CA ASN A 184 21.04 -0.15 -17.91
C ASN A 184 20.36 1.22 -17.77
N PHE A 185 19.06 1.29 -17.43
CA PHE A 185 18.32 2.55 -17.31
C PHE A 185 17.55 2.69 -15.98
N PRO A 186 17.74 3.78 -15.22
CA PRO A 186 16.91 4.11 -14.06
C PRO A 186 15.64 4.81 -14.54
N LEU A 187 14.75 4.11 -15.25
CA LEU A 187 13.68 4.79 -16.00
C LEU A 187 12.33 4.87 -15.29
N THR A 188 12.18 4.34 -14.07
CA THR A 188 10.90 4.45 -13.36
C THR A 188 11.02 5.05 -11.98
N ILE A 189 10.04 5.92 -11.69
CA ILE A 189 9.74 6.31 -10.33
C ILE A 189 9.33 5.04 -9.56
N PRO A 190 10.03 4.72 -8.47
CA PRO A 190 9.68 3.57 -7.64
C PRO A 190 8.27 3.70 -7.05
N PHE A 191 7.48 2.65 -7.23
CA PHE A 191 6.15 2.52 -6.66
C PHE A 191 6.24 1.95 -5.23
N LYS A 192 5.50 2.52 -4.28
CA LYS A 192 5.48 2.10 -2.87
C LYS A 192 4.08 2.20 -2.28
N PHE A 193 3.72 1.23 -1.44
CA PHE A 193 2.50 1.27 -0.65
C PHE A 193 2.78 1.75 0.77
N ILE A 194 1.87 2.55 1.31
CA ILE A 194 1.89 3.01 2.70
C ILE A 194 0.83 2.20 3.47
N SER A 195 1.27 1.23 4.26
CA SER A 195 0.37 0.34 5.02
C SER A 195 1.06 -0.28 6.23
N TRP A 196 0.28 -0.60 7.28
CA TRP A 196 0.76 -1.32 8.47
C TRP A 196 2.03 -0.72 9.11
N GLY A 197 2.07 0.62 9.20
CA GLY A 197 3.23 1.37 9.71
C GLY A 197 4.52 1.13 8.91
N SER A 198 4.43 0.84 7.61
CA SER A 198 5.57 0.62 6.73
C SER A 198 5.33 1.19 5.33
N ILE A 199 6.43 1.47 4.62
CA ILE A 199 6.42 1.86 3.22
C ILE A 199 7.16 0.77 2.45
N SER A 200 6.42 -0.06 1.72
CA SER A 200 6.96 -1.22 1.01
C SER A 200 6.18 -1.49 -0.27
N ASN A 201 6.84 -2.10 -1.25
CA ASN A 201 6.20 -2.64 -2.45
C ASN A 201 6.48 -4.14 -2.60
N MET A 202 6.90 -4.79 -1.52
CA MET A 202 7.35 -6.17 -1.53
C MET A 202 6.80 -6.89 -0.31
N PRO A 203 6.23 -8.11 -0.47
CA PRO A 203 5.80 -8.95 0.64
C PRO A 203 7.01 -9.59 1.34
N SER A 204 7.90 -8.74 1.86
CA SER A 204 9.09 -9.16 2.60
C SER A 204 8.72 -9.79 3.94
N VAL A 205 9.61 -10.61 4.50
CA VAL A 205 9.40 -11.21 5.83
C VAL A 205 9.22 -10.12 6.89
N ARG A 206 9.92 -8.98 6.75
CA ARG A 206 9.75 -7.81 7.63
C ARG A 206 8.36 -7.20 7.53
N PHE A 207 7.83 -7.09 6.31
CA PHE A 207 6.49 -6.56 6.09
C PHE A 207 5.41 -7.49 6.65
N LEU A 208 5.51 -8.79 6.36
CA LEU A 208 4.62 -9.81 6.90
C LEU A 208 4.65 -9.85 8.44
N SER A 209 5.84 -9.75 9.03
CA SER A 209 5.99 -9.64 10.49
C SER A 209 5.30 -8.40 11.05
N ARG A 210 5.34 -7.26 10.37
CA ARG A 210 4.60 -6.06 10.79
C ARG A 210 3.09 -6.25 10.72
N ILE A 211 2.58 -6.91 9.69
CA ILE A 211 1.14 -7.23 9.58
C ILE A 211 0.70 -8.13 10.76
N VAL A 212 1.55 -9.08 11.16
CA VAL A 212 1.22 -9.99 12.27
C VAL A 212 1.34 -9.31 13.64
N LEU A 213 2.34 -8.45 13.84
CA LEU A 213 2.68 -7.88 15.14
C LEU A 213 2.03 -6.53 15.43
N ARG A 214 1.69 -5.74 14.40
CA ARG A 214 1.13 -4.39 14.57
C ARG A 214 -0.37 -4.38 14.32
N ASP A 215 -1.04 -3.43 14.93
CA ASP A 215 -2.46 -3.17 14.69
C ASP A 215 -2.68 -2.54 13.31
N GLU A 216 -3.88 -2.71 12.76
CA GLU A 216 -4.35 -2.13 11.49
C GLU A 216 -4.24 -0.60 11.50
N ASN A 217 -4.37 -0.01 12.69
CA ASN A 217 -4.27 1.42 12.92
C ASN A 217 -2.83 1.95 12.94
N ALA A 218 -1.82 1.08 12.77
CA ALA A 218 -0.42 1.49 12.70
C ALA A 218 -0.20 2.40 11.49
N ALA A 219 0.07 3.67 11.77
CA ALA A 219 0.26 4.70 10.75
C ALA A 219 1.74 4.96 10.50
N VAL A 220 2.05 5.39 9.28
CA VAL A 220 3.40 5.89 8.95
C VAL A 220 3.46 7.39 9.24
N SER A 221 4.50 7.82 9.95
CA SER A 221 4.65 9.24 10.29
C SER A 221 4.96 10.09 9.05
N SER A 222 4.52 11.35 9.06
CA SER A 222 4.84 12.30 7.97
C SER A 222 6.35 12.55 7.79
N ASN A 223 7.14 12.33 8.84
CA ASN A 223 8.60 12.48 8.80
C ASN A 223 9.25 11.30 8.09
N ASP A 224 8.73 10.09 8.26
CA ASP A 224 9.27 8.90 7.59
C ASP A 224 9.03 8.95 6.09
N ILE A 225 7.83 9.37 5.67
CA ILE A 225 7.50 9.61 4.26
C ILE A 225 8.44 10.67 3.69
N MET A 226 8.63 11.78 4.41
CA MET A 226 9.53 12.87 4.01
C MET A 226 10.97 12.38 3.86
N ASN A 227 11.47 11.60 4.82
CA ASN A 227 12.83 11.07 4.82
C ASN A 227 13.07 10.17 3.61
N ILE A 228 12.08 9.38 3.19
CA ILE A 228 12.18 8.54 1.99
C ILE A 228 12.23 9.39 0.73
N LEU A 229 11.32 10.36 0.59
CA LEU A 229 11.28 11.25 -0.56
C LEU A 229 12.56 12.10 -0.66
N GLN A 230 13.12 12.53 0.46
CA GLN A 230 14.38 13.28 0.51
C GLN A 230 15.60 12.42 0.17
N LYS A 231 15.66 11.17 0.65
CA LYS A 231 16.82 10.29 0.45
C LYS A 231 16.83 9.62 -0.92
N ARG A 232 15.66 9.26 -1.44
CA ARG A 232 15.51 8.42 -2.63
C ARG A 232 14.88 9.15 -3.83
N GLY A 233 14.52 10.44 -3.68
CA GLY A 233 13.92 11.24 -4.74
C GLY A 233 12.44 10.95 -4.93
N ASN A 234 11.94 11.18 -6.15
CA ASN A 234 10.52 11.09 -6.46
C ASN A 234 10.02 9.64 -6.37
N HIS A 235 8.85 9.46 -5.76
CA HIS A 235 8.19 8.16 -5.57
C HIS A 235 6.72 8.25 -5.94
N THR A 236 6.17 7.13 -6.39
CA THR A 236 4.73 6.95 -6.52
C THR A 236 4.22 6.24 -5.29
N LEU A 237 3.39 6.91 -4.51
CA LEU A 237 2.90 6.44 -3.22
C LEU A 237 1.43 6.07 -3.34
N ALA A 238 1.09 4.83 -3.01
CA ALA A 238 -0.29 4.34 -2.99
C ALA A 238 -0.77 4.03 -1.57
N LEU A 239 -2.04 4.36 -1.34
CA LEU A 239 -2.73 4.23 -0.07
C LEU A 239 -3.96 3.34 -0.25
N PHE A 240 -4.18 2.44 0.69
CA PHE A 240 -5.48 1.80 0.90
C PHE A 240 -6.04 2.29 2.23
N PRO A 241 -6.93 3.30 2.26
CA PRO A 241 -7.47 3.76 3.54
C PRO A 241 -8.24 2.70 4.30
N GLU A 242 -8.81 1.70 3.62
CA GLU A 242 -9.43 0.52 4.26
C GLU A 242 -8.42 -0.35 5.03
N VAL A 243 -7.14 -0.32 4.62
CA VAL A 243 -6.00 -1.15 5.07
C VAL A 243 -6.19 -2.65 4.80
N ASN A 244 -7.35 -3.20 5.18
CA ASN A 244 -7.72 -4.59 5.00
C ASN A 244 -8.44 -4.84 3.69
N VAL A 245 -8.32 -6.08 3.20
CA VAL A 245 -9.15 -6.57 2.10
C VAL A 245 -10.58 -6.76 2.61
N MET A 246 -11.55 -6.27 1.87
CA MET A 246 -12.95 -6.47 2.21
C MET A 246 -13.37 -7.95 2.15
N THR A 247 -13.68 -8.55 3.30
CA THR A 247 -14.27 -9.90 3.40
C THR A 247 -15.72 -9.85 3.89
N PRO A 248 -16.54 -10.88 3.62
CA PRO A 248 -17.91 -10.96 4.12
C PRO A 248 -17.99 -10.82 5.65
N GLU A 249 -17.05 -11.42 6.38
CA GLU A 249 -16.98 -11.39 7.84
C GLU A 249 -16.68 -9.97 8.34
N LEU A 250 -15.65 -9.33 7.78
CA LEU A 250 -15.31 -7.94 8.14
C LEU A 250 -16.46 -6.99 7.81
N ARG A 251 -17.14 -7.20 6.68
CA ARG A 251 -18.32 -6.42 6.30
C ARG A 251 -19.45 -6.58 7.33
N LEU A 252 -19.70 -7.79 7.82
CA LEU A 252 -20.71 -8.04 8.85
C LEU A 252 -20.35 -7.37 10.18
N VAL A 253 -19.09 -7.50 10.61
CA VAL A 253 -18.58 -6.85 11.83
C VAL A 253 -18.69 -5.34 11.73
N GLN A 254 -18.23 -4.75 10.62
CA GLN A 254 -18.34 -3.32 10.37
C GLN A 254 -19.80 -2.85 10.40
N ARG A 255 -20.72 -3.56 9.75
CA ARG A 255 -22.16 -3.20 9.75
C ARG A 255 -22.75 -3.21 11.14
N LYS A 256 -22.32 -4.13 12.00
CA LYS A 256 -22.75 -4.15 13.40
C LYS A 256 -22.23 -2.93 14.15
N LEU A 257 -20.92 -2.67 14.05
CA LEU A 257 -20.27 -1.54 14.75
C LEU A 257 -20.79 -0.17 14.28
N THR A 258 -21.00 0.01 12.98
CA THR A 258 -21.49 1.26 12.38
C THR A 258 -22.92 1.56 12.82
N LYS A 259 -23.79 0.54 12.89
CA LYS A 259 -25.15 0.67 13.44
C LYS A 259 -25.15 1.05 14.91
N GLU A 260 -24.26 0.47 15.71
CA GLU A 260 -24.12 0.80 17.13
C GLU A 260 -23.58 2.23 17.34
N SER A 261 -22.76 2.72 16.41
CA SER A 261 -22.08 4.02 16.51
C SER A 261 -22.72 5.16 15.70
N TYR A 262 -23.90 4.94 15.10
CA TYR A 262 -24.59 5.90 14.22
C TYR A 262 -23.72 6.45 13.06
N MET A 263 -22.80 5.63 12.55
CA MET A 263 -21.94 5.96 11.40
C MET A 263 -22.61 5.57 10.08
N PRO A 264 -22.19 6.17 8.94
CA PRO A 264 -22.70 5.77 7.63
C PRO A 264 -22.43 4.28 7.36
N VAL A 265 -23.46 3.57 6.95
CA VAL A 265 -23.37 2.13 6.64
C VAL A 265 -22.90 1.96 5.20
N LEU A 266 -21.64 1.57 5.04
CA LEU A 266 -21.02 1.28 3.74
C LEU A 266 -21.19 -0.21 3.40
N ASN A 267 -21.59 -0.51 2.16
CA ASN A 267 -21.94 -1.87 1.72
C ASN A 267 -20.88 -2.54 0.84
N ASN A 268 -20.12 -1.73 0.11
CA ASN A 268 -19.18 -2.11 -0.92
C ASN A 268 -17.73 -1.77 -0.57
N VAL A 269 -17.49 -0.98 0.47
CA VAL A 269 -16.16 -0.63 0.96
C VAL A 269 -16.11 -0.75 2.48
N LEU A 270 -14.92 -0.99 3.01
CA LEU A 270 -14.68 -0.83 4.44
C LEU A 270 -14.59 0.65 4.81
N TYR A 271 -14.87 0.95 6.07
CA TYR A 271 -14.78 2.30 6.60
C TYR A 271 -13.31 2.75 6.62
N PRO A 272 -13.00 3.97 6.12
CA PRO A 272 -11.61 4.37 5.93
C PRO A 272 -10.89 4.65 7.26
N ARG A 273 -9.62 4.25 7.32
CA ARG A 273 -8.67 4.62 8.37
C ARG A 273 -7.96 5.92 7.98
N PHE A 274 -8.15 6.96 8.76
CA PHE A 274 -7.70 8.31 8.38
C PHE A 274 -6.20 8.54 8.52
N LYS A 275 -5.53 7.90 9.48
CA LYS A 275 -4.17 8.28 9.91
C LYS A 275 -3.10 8.26 8.80
N ASN A 276 -3.11 7.23 7.96
CA ASN A 276 -2.16 7.13 6.84
C ASN A 276 -2.43 8.20 5.78
N PHE A 277 -3.70 8.48 5.51
CA PHE A 277 -4.11 9.53 4.60
C PHE A 277 -3.73 10.92 5.13
N THR A 278 -4.08 11.25 6.37
CA THR A 278 -3.77 12.56 6.97
C THR A 278 -2.27 12.79 7.10
N SER A 279 -1.49 11.76 7.43
CA SER A 279 -0.03 11.82 7.50
C SER A 279 0.62 12.04 6.13
N SER A 280 0.08 11.40 5.09
CA SER A 280 0.54 11.58 3.71
C SER A 280 0.23 13.00 3.22
N ILE A 281 -1.00 13.48 3.35
CA ILE A 281 -1.36 14.86 2.96
C ILE A 281 -0.57 15.90 3.77
N ARG A 282 -0.30 15.65 5.06
CA ARG A 282 0.58 16.50 5.88
C ARG A 282 2.02 16.53 5.35
N CYS A 283 2.54 15.42 4.86
CA CYS A 283 3.86 15.36 4.22
C CYS A 283 3.88 16.20 2.94
N PHE A 284 2.90 16.02 2.05
CA PHE A 284 2.80 16.76 0.79
C PHE A 284 2.57 18.27 1.03
N ALA A 285 1.80 18.66 2.04
CA ALA A 285 1.63 20.06 2.43
C ALA A 285 2.96 20.71 2.84
N ARG A 286 3.82 19.98 3.57
CA ARG A 286 5.16 20.46 3.94
C ARG A 286 6.08 20.60 2.73
N LEU A 287 5.99 19.68 1.78
CA LEU A 287 6.75 19.74 0.52
C LEU A 287 6.33 20.93 -0.35
N GLN A 288 5.04 21.27 -0.37
CA GLN A 288 4.52 22.44 -1.07
C GLN A 288 4.71 23.75 -0.31
N HIS A 289 5.39 23.73 0.86
CA HIS A 289 5.55 24.88 1.74
C HIS A 289 4.22 25.58 2.10
N VAL A 290 3.12 24.83 2.14
CA VAL A 290 1.80 25.38 2.52
C VAL A 290 1.77 25.53 4.03
N GLU A 291 1.78 26.77 4.50
CA GLU A 291 1.61 27.09 5.91
C GLU A 291 0.21 26.68 6.36
N LYS A 292 0.12 25.61 7.16
CA LYS A 292 -1.14 25.27 7.82
C LYS A 292 -1.48 26.39 8.81
N LEU A 293 -2.68 26.97 8.64
CA LEU A 293 -3.23 28.04 9.47
C LEU A 293 -2.85 27.86 10.95
N HIS A 294 -2.16 28.86 11.48
CA HIS A 294 -1.50 28.89 12.79
C HIS A 294 -2.43 28.60 13.99
N ARG A 295 -3.74 28.60 13.76
CA ARG A 295 -4.83 28.40 14.73
C ARG A 295 -4.88 26.98 15.29
N ASP A 296 -4.63 25.95 14.48
CA ASP A 296 -4.59 24.54 14.93
C ASP A 296 -3.43 24.28 15.89
N ARG A 297 -2.33 25.03 15.76
CA ARG A 297 -1.15 24.91 16.63
C ARG A 297 -1.44 25.43 18.04
N TYR A 298 -2.20 26.52 18.15
CA TYR A 298 -2.68 27.05 19.43
C TYR A 298 -3.73 26.14 20.05
N LEU A 299 -4.68 25.63 19.26
CA LEU A 299 -5.70 24.69 19.74
C LEU A 299 -5.09 23.36 20.20
N ARG A 300 -4.09 22.82 19.51
CA ARG A 300 -3.34 21.64 19.99
C ARG A 300 -2.59 21.92 21.27
N LYS A 301 -1.89 23.06 21.38
CA LYS A 301 -1.21 23.43 22.63
C LYS A 301 -2.20 23.61 23.79
N ALA A 302 -3.37 24.19 23.52
CA ALA A 302 -4.45 24.33 24.49
C ALA A 302 -5.05 22.96 24.88
N PHE A 303 -5.28 22.07 23.91
CA PHE A 303 -5.82 20.73 24.13
C PHE A 303 -4.83 19.81 24.87
N ILE A 304 -3.53 19.89 24.56
CA ILE A 304 -2.48 19.16 25.28
C ILE A 304 -2.34 19.70 26.71
N ARG A 305 -2.46 21.02 26.93
CA ARG A 305 -2.51 21.60 28.28
C ARG A 305 -3.78 21.18 29.03
N ALA A 306 -4.93 21.18 28.37
CA ALA A 306 -6.19 20.73 28.95
C ALA A 306 -6.15 19.24 29.28
N ASN A 307 -5.66 18.37 28.40
CA ASN A 307 -5.49 16.95 28.67
C ASN A 307 -4.41 16.67 29.71
N GLY A 308 -3.35 17.48 29.78
CA GLY A 308 -2.35 17.44 30.83
C GLY A 308 -2.88 17.90 32.19
N MET A 309 -3.88 18.78 32.21
CA MET A 309 -4.62 19.17 33.42
C MET A 309 -5.67 18.13 33.80
N VAL A 310 -6.37 17.55 32.81
CA VAL A 310 -7.36 16.49 32.98
C VAL A 310 -6.69 15.20 33.43
N SER A 311 -5.49 14.85 32.93
CA SER A 311 -4.74 13.68 33.40
C SER A 311 -4.22 13.86 34.83
N LYS A 312 -3.85 15.09 35.22
CA LYS A 312 -3.56 15.44 36.62
C LYS A 312 -4.82 15.34 37.51
N LEU A 313 -5.99 15.68 36.99
CA LEU A 313 -7.29 15.49 37.64
C LEU A 313 -7.75 14.02 37.63
N ARG A 314 -7.29 13.18 36.69
CA ARG A 314 -7.67 11.77 36.52
C ARG A 314 -7.09 10.85 37.60
N HIS A 315 -6.12 11.32 38.37
CA HIS A 315 -5.71 10.65 39.63
C HIS A 315 -6.72 10.87 40.77
N SER A 316 -7.74 11.71 40.58
CA SER A 316 -8.89 11.86 41.45
C SER A 316 -10.14 11.26 40.79
N ARG A 317 -10.50 10.04 41.23
CA ARG A 317 -11.83 9.40 41.13
C ARG A 317 -12.57 9.57 39.79
N THR A 318 -12.39 8.62 38.87
CA THR A 318 -13.48 8.07 38.02
C THR A 318 -12.95 6.87 37.21
N LYS A 319 -13.56 5.69 37.39
CA LYS A 319 -13.30 4.49 36.58
C LYS A 319 -14.06 4.61 35.27
N VAL A 320 -13.38 4.93 34.18
CA VAL A 320 -13.92 4.76 32.82
C VAL A 320 -13.79 3.28 32.44
N GLY A 321 -14.83 2.69 31.85
CA GLY A 321 -14.86 1.28 31.49
C GLY A 321 -13.79 0.93 30.44
N ALA A 322 -13.13 -0.21 30.62
CA ALA A 322 -12.10 -0.70 29.70
C ALA A 322 -12.64 -0.94 28.27
N THR A 323 -13.94 -1.16 28.13
CA THR A 323 -14.66 -1.34 26.86
C THR A 323 -14.77 -0.06 26.05
N GLU A 324 -15.11 1.06 26.68
CA GLU A 324 -15.16 2.38 26.03
C GLU A 324 -13.76 2.85 25.64
N LEU A 325 -12.75 2.59 26.48
CA LEU A 325 -11.35 2.88 26.16
C LEU A 325 -10.82 2.00 25.03
N ALA A 326 -11.25 0.74 24.93
CA ALA A 326 -10.92 -0.13 23.81
C ALA A 326 -11.59 0.33 22.51
N GLN A 327 -12.85 0.78 22.56
CA GLN A 327 -13.52 1.36 21.40
C GLN A 327 -12.82 2.65 20.95
N ILE A 328 -12.53 3.55 21.88
CA ILE A 328 -11.85 4.82 21.59
C ILE A 328 -10.40 4.58 21.11
N SER A 329 -9.67 3.62 21.67
CA SER A 329 -8.31 3.29 21.23
C SER A 329 -8.26 2.59 19.87
N LEU A 330 -9.29 1.82 19.53
CA LEU A 330 -9.49 1.20 18.22
C LEU A 330 -9.74 2.24 17.11
N PHE A 331 -10.18 3.46 17.47
CA PHE A 331 -10.35 4.57 16.54
C PHE A 331 -9.23 5.61 16.58
N LEU A 332 -8.68 5.91 17.76
CA LEU A 332 -7.69 6.98 17.94
C LEU A 332 -6.25 6.49 17.88
N GLY A 333 -6.00 5.18 17.97
CA GLY A 333 -4.69 4.49 17.99
C GLY A 333 -3.74 4.99 19.10
N ALA A 334 -3.26 4.07 19.93
CA ALA A 334 -2.57 4.35 21.19
C ALA A 334 -1.20 5.08 21.08
N ASP A 335 -0.64 5.25 19.88
CA ASP A 335 0.75 5.67 19.69
C ASP A 335 1.03 7.18 19.91
N GLU A 336 0.01 8.04 20.03
CA GLU A 336 0.25 9.47 20.31
C GLU A 336 0.54 9.78 21.79
N ILE A 337 0.38 8.80 22.69
CA ILE A 337 0.58 9.01 24.15
C ILE A 337 2.05 8.82 24.56
N ALA A 338 2.90 8.23 23.71
CA ALA A 338 4.26 7.83 24.09
C ALA A 338 5.41 8.43 23.25
N GLY A 339 5.16 9.40 22.36
CA GLY A 339 6.17 9.88 21.41
C GLY A 339 6.44 11.38 21.42
N ASP A 340 7.60 11.75 21.96
CA ASP A 340 8.41 12.96 21.77
C ASP A 340 7.86 14.34 22.19
N SER A 341 8.40 14.81 23.31
CA SER A 341 8.62 16.22 23.60
C SER A 341 9.40 16.90 22.47
N ILE A 342 8.68 17.69 21.69
CA ILE A 342 9.21 18.46 20.57
C ILE A 342 10.16 19.56 21.09
N GLN A 343 11.48 19.35 20.97
CA GLN A 343 12.44 20.44 20.79
C GLN A 343 12.61 20.68 19.28
N VAL A 344 12.04 21.78 18.78
CA VAL A 344 12.28 22.25 17.42
C VAL A 344 13.63 22.98 17.40
N ASN A 345 14.70 22.29 17.04
CA ASN A 345 15.87 22.98 16.48
C ASN A 345 15.58 23.25 15.02
N SER A 346 15.14 24.48 14.74
CA SER A 346 15.03 25.02 13.40
C SER A 346 16.42 25.15 12.77
N THR A 347 16.73 24.29 11.81
CA THR A 347 17.73 24.63 10.79
C THR A 347 17.14 24.33 9.41
N PRO A 348 17.00 25.34 8.52
CA PRO A 348 16.60 25.12 7.14
C PRO A 348 17.83 24.70 6.35
N ARG A 349 18.19 23.42 6.38
CA ARG A 349 19.18 22.88 5.43
C ARG A 349 18.46 22.40 4.17
N ALA A 350 18.44 23.29 3.18
CA ALA A 350 18.27 23.06 1.74
C ALA A 350 17.59 21.74 1.32
N LEU A 351 16.26 21.81 1.11
CA LEU A 351 15.47 20.84 0.34
C LEU A 351 15.94 20.82 -1.12
N ARG A 352 17.03 20.13 -1.45
CA ARG A 352 17.68 20.28 -2.76
C ARG A 352 17.25 19.32 -3.87
N ASN A 353 16.47 18.26 -3.60
CA ASN A 353 16.30 17.17 -4.58
C ASN A 353 14.86 16.72 -4.89
N ILE A 354 13.81 17.43 -4.45
CA ILE A 354 12.42 17.05 -4.78
C ILE A 354 11.98 17.85 -5.99
N ASN A 355 12.07 17.20 -7.15
CA ASN A 355 11.76 17.78 -8.43
C ASN A 355 10.28 17.48 -8.74
N LYS A 356 9.38 18.40 -8.36
CA LYS A 356 7.95 18.44 -8.73
C LYS A 356 7.03 17.38 -8.08
N LEU A 357 5.89 17.88 -7.63
CA LEU A 357 4.77 17.10 -7.10
C LEU A 357 3.65 17.12 -8.13
N ASN A 358 3.03 15.96 -8.34
CA ASN A 358 1.84 15.88 -9.15
C ASN A 358 0.73 16.75 -8.50
N PRO A 359 0.06 17.65 -9.25
CA PRO A 359 -0.99 18.51 -8.70
C PRO A 359 -2.25 17.74 -8.30
N PHE A 360 -2.38 16.47 -8.66
CA PHE A 360 -3.56 15.66 -8.40
C PHE A 360 -3.28 14.48 -7.46
N LEU A 361 -4.25 14.20 -6.59
CA LEU A 361 -4.44 12.92 -5.92
C LEU A 361 -5.31 12.04 -6.83
N TRP A 362 -4.81 10.88 -7.20
CA TRP A 362 -5.55 9.92 -8.03
C TRP A 362 -6.33 8.95 -7.16
N ASP A 363 -7.64 8.90 -7.36
CA ASP A 363 -8.54 8.00 -6.66
C ASP A 363 -9.05 6.89 -7.58
N PHE A 364 -8.74 5.65 -7.22
CA PHE A 364 -9.12 4.44 -7.95
C PHE A 364 -10.28 3.75 -7.25
N THR A 365 -11.24 3.34 -8.07
CA THR A 365 -12.28 2.39 -7.69
C THR A 365 -12.12 1.12 -8.51
N ILE A 366 -11.70 0.05 -7.84
CA ILE A 366 -11.38 -1.24 -8.43
C ILE A 366 -12.52 -2.22 -8.12
N LEU A 367 -13.00 -2.90 -9.15
CA LEU A 367 -14.00 -3.97 -9.07
C LEU A 367 -13.57 -5.15 -9.95
N TYR A 368 -13.81 -6.36 -9.46
CA TYR A 368 -13.54 -7.60 -10.19
C TYR A 368 -14.84 -8.33 -10.47
N TYR A 369 -15.02 -8.75 -11.71
CA TYR A 369 -16.17 -9.51 -12.16
C TYR A 369 -15.74 -10.81 -12.81
N ARG A 370 -16.60 -11.83 -12.72
CA ARG A 370 -16.48 -13.08 -13.46
C ARG A 370 -17.78 -13.31 -14.21
N ALA A 371 -17.69 -13.65 -15.49
CA ALA A 371 -18.85 -14.06 -16.27
C ALA A 371 -19.23 -15.49 -15.86
N LYS A 372 -20.43 -15.67 -15.30
CA LYS A 372 -21.02 -16.97 -15.01
C LYS A 372 -22.17 -17.19 -16.00
N CYS A 373 -22.21 -18.38 -16.61
CA CYS A 373 -23.37 -18.80 -17.39
C CYS A 373 -24.37 -19.42 -16.42
N SER A 374 -25.53 -18.80 -16.23
CA SER A 374 -26.62 -19.32 -15.41
C SER A 374 -27.72 -19.89 -16.32
N SER A 375 -28.15 -21.11 -16.01
CA SER A 375 -29.31 -21.76 -16.61
C SER A 375 -30.37 -21.93 -15.53
N GLY A 376 -31.56 -21.36 -15.75
CA GLY A 376 -32.72 -21.51 -14.87
C GLY A 376 -32.98 -20.39 -13.85
N LYS A 377 -34.12 -20.51 -13.14
CA LYS A 377 -34.71 -19.51 -12.23
C LYS A 377 -34.00 -19.35 -10.87
N GLU A 378 -33.01 -20.16 -10.55
CA GLU A 378 -32.50 -20.29 -9.17
C GLU A 378 -31.59 -19.14 -8.69
N HIS A 379 -31.14 -18.24 -9.56
CA HIS A 379 -30.19 -17.18 -9.17
C HIS A 379 -30.53 -15.75 -9.64
N ALA A 380 -31.78 -15.49 -10.03
CA ALA A 380 -32.25 -14.14 -10.36
C ALA A 380 -32.45 -13.27 -9.11
N HIS A 381 -31.37 -12.85 -8.46
CA HIS A 381 -31.40 -11.77 -7.47
C HIS A 381 -31.23 -10.37 -8.11
N VAL A 382 -31.39 -10.26 -9.43
CA VAL A 382 -31.38 -8.99 -10.16
C VAL A 382 -32.77 -8.75 -10.76
N HIS A 383 -33.35 -7.61 -10.37
CA HIS A 383 -34.59 -6.98 -10.84
C HIS A 383 -35.80 -7.88 -11.17
N LYS A 384 -36.90 -7.67 -10.43
CA LYS A 384 -38.26 -8.19 -10.73
C LYS A 384 -38.73 -7.99 -12.18
N LEU A 385 -38.09 -7.10 -12.96
CA LEU A 385 -38.38 -6.87 -14.38
C LEU A 385 -37.68 -7.86 -15.33
N GLU A 386 -36.57 -8.50 -14.94
CA GLU A 386 -35.86 -9.48 -15.78
C GLU A 386 -36.42 -10.90 -15.59
N LEU A 387 -37.09 -11.16 -14.47
CA LEU A 387 -37.82 -12.40 -14.21
C LEU A 387 -38.94 -12.69 -15.23
N TYR A 388 -39.48 -11.68 -15.91
CA TYR A 388 -40.53 -11.85 -16.91
C TYR A 388 -40.00 -12.14 -18.33
N ARG A 389 -38.68 -12.12 -18.54
CA ARG A 389 -38.06 -12.34 -19.87
C ARG A 389 -37.30 -13.66 -20.00
N LEU A 390 -37.17 -14.42 -18.93
CA LEU A 390 -36.46 -15.69 -18.94
C LEU A 390 -37.45 -16.83 -19.19
N ASP A 391 -37.52 -17.28 -20.44
CA ASP A 391 -38.09 -18.59 -20.77
C ASP A 391 -37.29 -19.70 -20.06
N ASP A 392 -37.96 -20.78 -19.66
CA ASP A 392 -37.46 -21.86 -18.79
C ASP A 392 -36.30 -22.71 -19.37
N GLY A 393 -35.55 -22.20 -20.36
CA GLY A 393 -34.40 -22.88 -20.97
C GLY A 393 -33.27 -21.98 -21.51
N GLU A 394 -33.38 -20.65 -21.43
CA GLU A 394 -32.34 -19.78 -21.98
C GLU A 394 -31.19 -19.54 -20.98
N SER A 395 -29.99 -19.95 -21.39
CA SER A 395 -28.75 -19.66 -20.66
C SER A 395 -28.40 -18.18 -20.83
N HIS A 396 -28.37 -17.43 -19.73
CA HIS A 396 -27.95 -16.03 -19.74
C HIS A 396 -26.59 -15.88 -19.05
N TYR A 397 -25.79 -14.92 -19.54
CA TYR A 397 -24.56 -14.54 -18.86
C TYR A 397 -24.89 -13.54 -17.76
N GLN A 398 -24.38 -13.79 -16.56
CA GLN A 398 -24.44 -12.87 -15.44
C GLN A 398 -23.01 -12.53 -14.99
N LEU A 399 -22.74 -11.24 -14.74
CA LEU A 399 -21.48 -10.79 -14.18
C LEU A 399 -21.57 -10.83 -12.66
N GLU A 400 -20.89 -11.79 -12.06
CA GLU A 400 -20.78 -11.94 -10.62
C GLU A 400 -19.56 -11.18 -10.12
N GLN A 401 -19.72 -10.38 -9.06
CA GLN A 401 -18.58 -9.72 -8.42
C GLN A 401 -17.77 -10.76 -7.64
N ILE A 402 -16.47 -10.82 -7.90
CA ILE A 402 -15.55 -11.74 -7.24
C ILE A 402 -14.48 -11.00 -6.44
N THR A 403 -13.83 -11.72 -5.51
CA THR A 403 -12.59 -11.30 -4.85
C THR A 403 -11.49 -12.27 -5.29
N PRO A 404 -10.80 -12.01 -6.41
CA PRO A 404 -9.91 -13.01 -7.00
C PRO A 404 -8.75 -13.31 -6.05
N SER A 405 -8.47 -14.60 -5.88
CA SER A 405 -7.29 -15.03 -5.15
C SER A 405 -6.04 -14.91 -6.03
N PHE A 406 -4.86 -14.93 -5.39
CA PHE A 406 -3.59 -14.97 -6.10
C PHE A 406 -3.50 -16.16 -7.07
N LEU A 407 -3.85 -17.37 -6.62
CA LEU A 407 -3.83 -18.55 -7.49
C LEU A 407 -4.87 -18.49 -8.60
N GLN A 408 -6.03 -17.87 -8.39
CA GLN A 408 -7.02 -17.68 -9.46
C GLN A 408 -6.48 -16.79 -10.57
N LEU A 409 -5.80 -15.68 -10.25
CA LEU A 409 -5.16 -14.87 -11.30
C LEU A 409 -3.93 -15.55 -11.90
N LEU A 410 -3.15 -16.31 -11.13
CA LEU A 410 -1.99 -17.04 -11.66
C LEU A 410 -2.38 -18.18 -12.61
N SER A 411 -3.55 -18.80 -12.37
CA SER A 411 -4.12 -19.86 -13.19
C SER A 411 -5.08 -19.35 -14.27
N HIS A 412 -5.11 -18.04 -14.55
CA HIS A 412 -6.08 -17.44 -15.47
C HIS A 412 -6.15 -18.12 -16.83
N LYS A 413 -5.02 -18.63 -17.38
CA LYS A 413 -4.97 -19.33 -18.67
C LYS A 413 -5.84 -20.60 -18.70
N PHE A 414 -6.05 -21.20 -17.54
CA PHE A 414 -6.78 -22.45 -17.38
C PHE A 414 -8.23 -22.21 -16.92
N LEU A 415 -8.60 -20.98 -16.59
CA LEU A 415 -9.98 -20.67 -16.22
C LEU A 415 -10.87 -20.70 -17.46
N LYS A 416 -12.01 -21.38 -17.33
CA LYS A 416 -13.05 -21.44 -18.38
C LYS A 416 -13.77 -20.11 -18.57
N SER A 417 -13.76 -19.23 -17.56
CA SER A 417 -14.42 -17.92 -17.59
C SER A 417 -13.40 -16.78 -17.46
N PRO A 418 -13.54 -15.71 -18.27
CA PRO A 418 -12.66 -14.55 -18.15
C PRO A 418 -12.96 -13.75 -16.88
N ILE A 419 -11.90 -13.17 -16.32
CA ILE A 419 -12.00 -12.22 -15.21
C ILE A 419 -11.95 -10.81 -15.80
N ILE A 420 -12.95 -9.99 -15.47
CA ILE A 420 -13.04 -8.61 -15.92
C ILE A 420 -12.70 -7.71 -14.74
N VAL A 421 -11.66 -6.89 -14.90
CA VAL A 421 -11.23 -5.90 -13.90
C VAL A 421 -11.72 -4.54 -14.37
N ARG A 422 -12.69 -3.96 -13.66
CA ARG A 422 -13.17 -2.61 -13.93
C ARG A 422 -12.47 -1.63 -13.01
N ILE A 423 -11.87 -0.60 -13.59
CA ILE A 423 -11.13 0.43 -12.88
C ILE A 423 -11.77 1.77 -13.25
N HIS A 424 -12.22 2.50 -12.24
CA HIS A 424 -12.71 3.86 -12.41
C HIS A 424 -11.76 4.84 -11.74
N VAL A 425 -11.34 5.87 -12.48
CA VAL A 425 -10.38 6.87 -12.03
C VAL A 425 -11.05 8.23 -11.85
N LYS A 426 -10.81 8.85 -10.70
CA LYS A 426 -11.20 10.23 -10.37
C LYS A 426 -9.98 10.99 -9.86
N LYS A 427 -9.79 12.23 -10.31
CA LYS A 427 -8.70 13.10 -9.84
C LYS A 427 -9.21 14.13 -8.86
N HIS A 428 -8.41 14.40 -7.83
CA HIS A 428 -8.68 15.42 -6.83
C HIS A 428 -7.54 16.43 -6.77
N PRO A 429 -7.80 17.75 -6.87
CA PRO A 429 -6.75 18.75 -6.77
C PRO A 429 -6.06 18.69 -5.40
N LEU A 430 -4.77 18.37 -5.38
CA LEU A 430 -3.99 18.23 -4.16
C LEU A 430 -3.89 19.55 -3.39
N ALA A 431 -3.87 20.68 -4.10
CA ALA A 431 -3.87 22.02 -3.52
C ALA A 431 -5.07 22.30 -2.60
N ASN A 432 -6.23 21.68 -2.89
CA ASN A 432 -7.41 21.81 -2.04
C ASN A 432 -7.23 21.03 -0.74
N LEU A 433 -6.67 19.81 -0.82
CA LEU A 433 -6.47 18.92 0.32
C LEU A 433 -5.37 19.41 1.26
N THR A 434 -4.25 19.90 0.74
CA THR A 434 -3.10 20.32 1.57
C THR A 434 -3.41 21.51 2.48
N ARG A 435 -4.42 22.31 2.13
CA ARG A 435 -4.92 23.46 2.91
C ARG A 435 -5.91 23.07 4.03
N LEU A 436 -6.48 21.87 4.00
CA LEU A 436 -7.47 21.44 4.99
C LEU A 436 -6.82 21.11 6.35
N SER A 437 -7.57 21.37 7.42
CA SER A 437 -7.26 20.88 8.76
C SER A 437 -7.49 19.37 8.84
N GLU A 438 -6.94 18.71 9.85
CA GLU A 438 -7.03 17.25 9.97
C GLU A 438 -8.48 16.75 10.06
N ARG A 439 -9.33 17.38 10.87
CA ARG A 439 -10.76 17.04 10.95
C ARG A 439 -11.49 17.22 9.62
N LYS A 440 -11.13 18.25 8.84
CA LYS A 440 -11.71 18.47 7.51
C LYS A 440 -11.21 17.44 6.49
N LEU A 441 -9.97 16.97 6.62
CA LEU A 441 -9.44 15.87 5.82
C LEU A 441 -10.13 14.54 6.14
N GLU A 442 -10.40 14.28 7.42
CA GLU A 442 -11.15 13.10 7.86
C GLU A 442 -12.56 13.11 7.28
N SER A 443 -13.30 14.22 7.46
CA SER A 443 -14.64 14.38 6.88
C SER A 443 -14.63 14.32 5.36
N TRP A 444 -13.63 14.90 4.70
CA TRP A 444 -13.48 14.78 3.24
C TRP A 444 -13.30 13.33 2.80
N LEU A 445 -12.44 12.57 3.50
CA LEU A 445 -12.18 11.17 3.19
C LEU A 445 -13.44 10.30 3.42
N GLU A 446 -14.18 10.54 4.50
CA GLU A 446 -15.44 9.86 4.77
C GLU A 446 -16.46 10.10 3.64
N ASN A 447 -16.66 11.37 3.24
CA ASN A 447 -17.56 11.71 2.15
C ASN A 447 -17.12 11.09 0.82
N ALA A 448 -15.82 11.08 0.53
CA ALA A 448 -15.28 10.41 -0.66
C ALA A 448 -15.57 8.89 -0.64
N TRP A 449 -15.54 8.25 0.52
CA TRP A 449 -15.90 6.83 0.67
C TRP A 449 -17.40 6.57 0.49
N ILE A 450 -18.25 7.46 0.99
CA ILE A 450 -19.71 7.39 0.76
C ILE A 450 -20.02 7.53 -0.73
N GLU A 451 -19.41 8.50 -1.40
CA GLU A 451 -19.54 8.68 -2.86
C GLU A 451 -19.06 7.42 -3.60
N LYS A 452 -17.94 6.84 -3.18
CA LYS A 452 -17.40 5.61 -3.78
C LYS A 452 -18.31 4.40 -3.58
N ASP A 453 -18.90 4.25 -2.40
CA ASP A 453 -19.86 3.18 -2.10
C ASP A 453 -21.07 3.25 -3.04
N SER A 454 -21.64 4.46 -3.18
CA SER A 454 -22.75 4.74 -4.10
C SER A 454 -22.37 4.55 -5.57
N LEU A 455 -21.15 4.95 -5.95
CA LEU A 455 -20.62 4.74 -7.28
C LEU A 455 -20.54 3.24 -7.60
N ILE A 456 -20.03 2.42 -6.68
CA ILE A 456 -19.96 0.96 -6.87
C ILE A 456 -21.36 0.36 -7.01
N ASP A 457 -22.32 0.78 -6.19
CA ASP A 457 -23.72 0.36 -6.31
C ASP A 457 -24.30 0.72 -7.70
N SER A 458 -24.02 1.92 -8.19
CA SER A 458 -24.46 2.35 -9.53
C SER A 458 -23.79 1.51 -10.63
N MET A 459 -22.50 1.20 -10.47
CA MET A 459 -21.76 0.38 -11.43
C MET A 459 -22.33 -1.03 -11.49
N GLN A 460 -22.68 -1.62 -10.34
CA GLN A 460 -23.31 -2.93 -10.24
C GLN A 460 -24.69 -2.95 -10.91
N LYS A 461 -25.53 -1.93 -10.67
CA LYS A 461 -26.88 -1.83 -11.27
C LYS A 461 -26.86 -1.63 -12.78
N ASN A 462 -25.84 -0.96 -13.30
CA ASN A 462 -25.72 -0.61 -14.71
C ASN A 462 -24.98 -1.67 -15.55
N VAL A 463 -24.58 -2.81 -14.97
CA VAL A 463 -23.99 -3.91 -15.74
C VAL A 463 -25.10 -4.64 -16.50
N LYS A 464 -25.38 -4.22 -17.73
CA LYS A 464 -26.16 -5.00 -18.70
C LYS A 464 -25.21 -5.74 -19.62
N ILE A 465 -25.33 -7.07 -19.67
CA ILE A 465 -24.71 -7.87 -20.72
C ILE A 465 -25.74 -7.95 -21.82
N ASN A 466 -25.49 -7.26 -22.93
CA ASN A 466 -26.28 -7.42 -24.15
C ASN A 466 -25.77 -8.62 -24.94
#